data_AF-A0A934CYZ4-F1
#
_entry.id   AF-A0A934CYZ4-F1
#
_cell.length_a   1.000
_cell.length_b   1.000
_cell.length_c   1.000
_cell.angle_alpha   90.00
_cell.angle_beta   90.00
_cell.angle_gamma   90.00
#
_symmetry.space_group_name_H-M   'P 1'
#
loop_
_entity.id
_entity.type
_entity.pdbx_description
1 polymer ?
#
loop_
_entity_poly.entity_id
_entity_poly.type
_entity_poly.pdbx_seq_one_letter_code
_entity_poly.pdbx_strand_id
1 'polypeptide(L)'
;MSPVLDARERQKALAPAGSFIVQAPAGSGKTGLLIQRFLKLLALVEQPEQILAMTFTRKAAGEMRARIMDALAQASPRTSATTRGPSPGEEPGGHEALTLELARNALERDRGKGWRILENPSRLKIQTIDSLCSALTQQMPVLSGTGGTLEIEENPRELYRETARGILSLAESGNSAGEAVRVILRHLDNSKSEFLSRTEQMLSRRDQWMIPFFDNLRLTENSRRYLENALSGIIESVLVNLSRLLPERIFAQPIVFARYSGSHLAEDNPRHPGACLKDLKDVPKPSADRLGQWKALANLLLTQKGEWRKKLDKNDGFPPDKTPEGKNMKGDCLDLMEKFAAIPGLREAWREIQRLPNPRYGEGEWEVLQAMLRLLPEMNNVLRGVFRERKRTDFTEISLSALTALGDEEDPTDLLLYLDVKIHHVLVDEYQDTSFKQRELLKRLTCGWNAGDGRSLFIVGDPMQSIYRFRDAEVGLFLDARDSGIGGIRLEPLK
;
A
#
# COMPACT_ATOMS: atom_id res chain seq x y z
N MET A 1 -14.19 -16.33 -21.92
CA MET A 1 -13.72 -15.21 -22.76
C MET A 1 -13.96 -13.93 -21.97
N SER A 2 -12.93 -13.41 -21.32
CA SER A 2 -13.01 -12.13 -20.59
C SER A 2 -13.14 -10.99 -21.61
N PRO A 3 -13.91 -9.93 -21.32
CA PRO A 3 -14.20 -8.92 -22.31
C PRO A 3 -12.92 -8.14 -22.60
N VAL A 4 -12.58 -8.06 -23.89
CA VAL A 4 -11.72 -7.02 -24.43
C VAL A 4 -12.35 -5.69 -24.04
N LEU A 5 -11.58 -4.75 -23.47
CA LEU A 5 -12.02 -3.36 -23.23
C LEU A 5 -12.87 -2.88 -24.40
N ASP A 6 -14.08 -2.37 -24.11
CA ASP A 6 -15.01 -1.88 -25.12
C ASP A 6 -14.31 -0.86 -26.05
N ALA A 7 -14.58 -0.93 -27.35
CA ALA A 7 -13.93 -0.08 -28.35
C ALA A 7 -14.13 1.41 -28.03
N ARG A 8 -15.30 1.75 -27.46
CA ARG A 8 -15.62 3.11 -27.00
C ARG A 8 -14.75 3.53 -25.81
N GLU A 9 -14.55 2.65 -24.84
CA GLU A 9 -13.70 2.93 -23.68
C GLU A 9 -12.23 3.07 -24.08
N ARG A 10 -11.74 2.26 -25.04
CA ARG A 10 -10.39 2.44 -25.60
C ARG A 10 -10.23 3.81 -26.25
N GLN A 11 -11.19 4.22 -27.08
CA GLN A 11 -11.13 5.52 -27.74
C GLN A 11 -11.12 6.66 -26.72
N LYS A 12 -11.92 6.53 -25.65
CA LYS A 12 -11.95 7.46 -24.53
C LYS A 12 -10.63 7.49 -23.75
N ALA A 13 -10.03 6.33 -23.47
CA ALA A 13 -8.73 6.20 -22.85
C ALA A 13 -7.60 6.86 -23.66
N LEU A 14 -7.80 7.13 -24.95
CA LEU A 14 -6.88 7.87 -25.80
C LEU A 14 -7.10 9.40 -25.78
N ALA A 15 -8.05 9.96 -25.02
CA ALA A 15 -8.30 11.40 -24.96
C ALA A 15 -7.19 12.16 -24.20
N PRO A 16 -6.30 12.93 -24.87
CA PRO A 16 -5.01 13.42 -24.33
C PRO A 16 -5.10 14.25 -23.04
N ALA A 17 -6.17 15.04 -22.89
CA ALA A 17 -6.39 15.91 -21.73
C ALA A 17 -7.07 15.19 -20.54
N GLY A 18 -7.58 13.97 -20.74
CA GLY A 18 -8.22 13.20 -19.69
C GLY A 18 -7.21 12.38 -18.89
N SER A 19 -7.41 12.33 -17.57
CA SER A 19 -6.69 11.46 -16.66
C SER A 19 -7.54 10.22 -16.35
N PHE A 20 -6.95 9.03 -16.49
CA PHE A 20 -7.70 7.77 -16.48
C PHE A 20 -7.01 6.72 -15.62
N ILE A 21 -7.82 5.85 -15.04
CA ILE A 21 -7.38 4.59 -14.44
C ILE A 21 -8.08 3.43 -15.16
N VAL A 22 -7.30 2.67 -15.91
CA VAL A 22 -7.80 1.56 -16.72
C VAL A 22 -7.55 0.26 -15.97
N GLN A 23 -8.62 -0.41 -15.57
CA GLN A 23 -8.55 -1.77 -15.06
C GLN A 23 -8.69 -2.72 -16.25
N ALA A 24 -7.69 -3.57 -16.53
CA ALA A 24 -7.86 -4.55 -17.59
C ALA A 24 -7.10 -5.87 -17.32
N PRO A 25 -7.70 -7.04 -17.59
CA PRO A 25 -7.09 -8.35 -17.31
C PRO A 25 -5.92 -8.70 -18.24
N ALA A 26 -5.23 -9.80 -17.96
CA ALA A 26 -4.10 -10.27 -18.76
C ALA A 26 -4.59 -10.58 -20.19
N GLY A 27 -3.78 -10.23 -21.19
CA GLY A 27 -4.15 -10.42 -22.59
C GLY A 27 -5.18 -9.42 -23.14
N SER A 28 -5.68 -8.47 -22.34
CA SER A 28 -6.61 -7.42 -22.81
C SER A 28 -5.94 -6.32 -23.66
N GLY A 29 -4.62 -6.36 -23.86
CA GLY A 29 -3.91 -5.34 -24.64
C GLY A 29 -3.60 -4.04 -23.90
N LYS A 30 -3.47 -4.06 -22.55
CA LYS A 30 -3.02 -2.93 -21.71
C LYS A 30 -1.81 -2.20 -22.28
N THR A 31 -0.75 -2.95 -22.58
CA THR A 31 0.49 -2.40 -23.15
C THR A 31 0.24 -1.75 -24.51
N GLY A 32 -0.63 -2.34 -25.35
CA GLY A 32 -1.01 -1.74 -26.63
C GLY A 32 -1.73 -0.40 -26.47
N LEU A 33 -2.63 -0.30 -25.49
CA LEU A 33 -3.32 0.94 -25.16
C LEU A 33 -2.36 2.03 -24.66
N LEU A 34 -1.40 1.67 -23.78
CA LEU A 34 -0.33 2.57 -23.33
C LEU A 34 0.51 3.09 -24.50
N ILE A 35 0.90 2.21 -25.43
CA ILE A 35 1.67 2.58 -26.63
C ILE A 35 0.88 3.54 -27.51
N GLN A 36 -0.39 3.25 -27.78
CA GLN A 36 -1.27 4.12 -28.56
C GLN A 36 -1.43 5.48 -27.87
N ARG A 37 -1.62 5.50 -26.55
CA ARG A 37 -1.69 6.74 -25.77
C ARG A 37 -0.40 7.55 -25.90
N PHE A 38 0.76 6.90 -25.75
CA PHE A 38 2.07 7.54 -25.88
C PHE A 38 2.27 8.15 -27.28
N LEU A 39 1.98 7.40 -28.35
CA LEU A 39 2.08 7.88 -29.73
C LEU A 39 1.15 9.08 -29.98
N LYS A 40 -0.09 9.03 -29.45
CA LYS A 40 -1.03 10.13 -29.59
C LYS A 40 -0.56 11.40 -28.86
N LEU A 41 0.06 11.25 -27.69
CA LEU A 41 0.66 12.37 -26.97
C LEU A 41 1.87 12.96 -27.71
N LEU A 42 2.71 12.12 -28.32
CA LEU A 42 3.84 12.59 -29.15
C LEU A 42 3.40 13.53 -30.28
N ALA A 43 2.19 13.34 -30.84
CA ALA A 43 1.66 14.22 -31.87
C ALA A 43 1.28 15.63 -31.36
N LEU A 44 1.19 15.83 -30.03
CA LEU A 44 0.65 17.04 -29.42
C LEU A 44 1.68 17.84 -28.62
N VAL A 45 2.61 17.16 -27.97
CA VAL A 45 3.62 17.80 -27.11
C VAL A 45 4.58 18.71 -27.89
N GLU A 46 5.25 19.61 -27.18
CA GLU A 46 6.29 20.51 -27.69
C GLU A 46 7.67 19.82 -27.67
N GLN A 47 7.90 18.95 -26.69
CA GLN A 47 9.09 18.11 -26.58
C GLN A 47 8.70 16.68 -26.16
N PRO A 48 9.33 15.62 -26.70
CA PRO A 48 9.07 14.24 -26.29
C PRO A 48 9.29 14.00 -24.80
N GLU A 49 10.20 14.75 -24.19
CA GLU A 49 10.50 14.70 -22.76
C GLU A 49 9.32 15.11 -21.86
N GLN A 50 8.27 15.73 -22.42
CA GLN A 50 7.01 16.04 -21.72
C GLN A 50 6.17 14.82 -21.39
N ILE A 51 6.53 13.65 -21.92
CA ILE A 51 5.83 12.39 -21.69
C ILE A 51 6.74 11.46 -20.88
N LEU A 52 6.40 11.23 -19.63
CA LEU A 52 7.08 10.28 -18.74
C LEU A 52 6.27 8.98 -18.67
N ALA A 53 6.81 7.90 -19.22
CA ALA A 53 6.25 6.56 -19.07
C ALA A 53 7.07 5.75 -18.06
N MET A 54 6.40 5.24 -17.03
CA MET A 54 6.99 4.48 -15.94
C MET A 54 6.53 3.03 -15.96
N THR A 55 7.47 2.11 -15.73
CA THR A 55 7.19 0.67 -15.58
C THR A 55 7.86 0.09 -14.34
N PHE A 56 7.46 -1.11 -13.93
CA PHE A 56 8.05 -1.79 -12.77
C PHE A 56 9.37 -2.51 -13.09
N THR A 57 9.60 -2.91 -14.35
CA THR A 57 10.80 -3.69 -14.72
C THR A 57 11.52 -3.11 -15.92
N ARG A 58 12.85 -3.25 -15.94
CA ARG A 58 13.68 -2.81 -17.08
C ARG A 58 13.28 -3.51 -18.38
N LYS A 59 12.84 -4.77 -18.28
CA LYS A 59 12.31 -5.54 -19.41
C LYS A 59 11.04 -4.88 -19.98
N ALA A 60 10.06 -4.54 -19.13
CA ALA A 60 8.84 -3.88 -19.57
C ALA A 60 9.10 -2.50 -20.17
N ALA A 61 10.01 -1.70 -19.58
CA ALA A 61 10.42 -0.42 -20.17
C ALA A 61 11.07 -0.61 -21.55
N GLY A 62 11.97 -1.59 -21.69
CA GLY A 62 12.63 -1.93 -22.95
C GLY A 62 11.65 -2.41 -24.02
N GLU A 63 10.70 -3.27 -23.65
CA GLU A 63 9.67 -3.79 -24.54
C GLU A 63 8.71 -2.70 -25.02
N MET A 64 8.24 -1.83 -24.11
CA MET A 64 7.41 -0.68 -24.47
C MET A 64 8.13 0.26 -25.44
N ARG A 65 9.42 0.55 -25.16
CA ARG A 65 10.25 1.37 -26.05
C ARG A 65 10.41 0.72 -27.43
N ALA A 66 10.75 -0.57 -27.49
CA ALA A 66 10.91 -1.29 -28.74
C ALA A 66 9.63 -1.21 -29.60
N ARG A 67 8.47 -1.49 -29.01
CA ARG A 67 7.18 -1.43 -29.73
C ARG A 67 6.82 -0.04 -30.25
N ILE A 68 7.12 1.02 -29.48
CA ILE A 68 6.94 2.42 -29.95
C ILE A 68 7.87 2.71 -31.13
N MET A 69 9.14 2.31 -31.03
CA MET A 69 10.12 2.52 -32.09
C MET A 69 9.77 1.74 -33.36
N ASP A 70 9.29 0.50 -33.23
CA ASP A 70 8.84 -0.32 -34.35
C ASP A 70 7.63 0.31 -35.05
N ALA A 71 6.65 0.81 -34.29
CA ALA A 71 5.49 1.51 -34.85
C ALA A 71 5.90 2.79 -35.61
N LEU A 72 6.83 3.58 -35.06
CA LEU A 72 7.39 4.75 -35.74
C LEU A 72 8.19 4.36 -36.99
N ALA A 73 9.00 3.30 -36.94
CA ALA A 73 9.80 2.85 -38.08
C ALA A 73 8.92 2.35 -39.24
N GLN A 74 7.83 1.63 -38.94
CA GLN A 74 6.86 1.17 -39.93
C GLN A 74 6.04 2.31 -40.54
N ALA A 75 5.73 3.33 -39.75
CA ALA A 75 5.05 4.55 -40.21
C ALA A 75 5.94 5.47 -41.07
N SER A 76 7.26 5.26 -41.08
CA SER A 76 8.20 6.11 -41.80
C SER A 76 8.09 5.93 -43.33
N PRO A 77 8.08 7.03 -44.12
CA PRO A 77 8.00 6.96 -45.58
C PRO A 77 9.16 6.21 -46.26
N ARG A 78 10.30 6.06 -45.57
CA ARG A 78 11.46 5.30 -46.07
C ARG A 78 11.22 3.79 -46.07
N THR A 79 10.36 3.30 -45.17
CA THR A 79 10.06 1.88 -44.97
C THR A 79 8.90 1.42 -45.86
N SER A 80 8.00 2.33 -46.25
CA SER A 80 6.90 2.04 -47.18
C SER A 80 7.36 1.73 -48.62
N ALA A 81 8.63 1.97 -48.96
CA ALA A 81 9.20 1.64 -50.26
C ALA A 81 9.86 0.24 -50.33
N THR A 82 10.16 -0.38 -49.18
CA THR A 82 10.97 -1.62 -49.09
C THR A 82 10.30 -2.75 -48.31
N THR A 83 9.18 -2.50 -47.64
CA THR A 83 8.45 -3.56 -46.93
C THR A 83 7.44 -4.19 -47.88
N ARG A 84 7.55 -5.51 -48.09
CA ARG A 84 6.51 -6.35 -48.69
C ARG A 84 5.15 -5.92 -48.15
N GLY A 85 4.20 -5.64 -49.04
CA GLY A 85 2.80 -5.50 -48.65
C GLY A 85 2.36 -6.71 -47.80
N PRO A 86 1.31 -6.55 -46.98
CA PRO A 86 0.80 -7.66 -46.18
C PRO A 86 0.62 -8.88 -47.08
N SER A 87 1.02 -10.06 -46.59
CA SER A 87 0.72 -11.33 -47.26
C SER A 87 -0.78 -11.34 -47.61
N PRO A 88 -1.18 -11.68 -48.85
CA PRO A 88 -2.57 -11.64 -49.25
C PRO A 88 -3.35 -12.66 -48.42
N GLY A 89 -4.07 -12.19 -47.39
CA GLY A 89 -4.87 -13.04 -46.50
C GLY A 89 -5.02 -12.57 -45.05
N GLU A 90 -4.21 -11.63 -44.56
CA GLU A 90 -4.36 -11.08 -43.19
C GLU A 90 -4.85 -9.63 -43.25
N GLU A 91 -6.14 -9.41 -42.98
CA GLU A 91 -6.65 -8.07 -42.71
C GLU A 91 -5.97 -7.57 -41.42
N PRO A 92 -5.22 -6.45 -41.45
CA PRO A 92 -4.65 -5.89 -40.23
C PRO A 92 -5.79 -5.56 -39.27
N GLY A 93 -5.79 -6.19 -38.09
CA GLY A 93 -6.81 -5.93 -37.08
C GLY A 93 -6.88 -4.44 -36.78
N GLY A 94 -8.09 -3.89 -36.55
CA GLY A 94 -8.31 -2.44 -36.45
C GLY A 94 -7.42 -1.69 -35.44
N HIS A 95 -6.85 -2.39 -34.45
CA HIS A 95 -5.87 -1.83 -33.52
C HIS A 95 -4.49 -1.54 -34.12
N GLU A 96 -4.01 -2.36 -35.06
CA GLU A 96 -2.72 -2.16 -35.72
C GLU A 96 -2.79 -0.97 -36.67
N ALA A 97 -3.90 -0.85 -37.42
CA ALA A 97 -4.16 0.30 -38.29
C ALA A 97 -4.17 1.63 -37.50
N LEU A 98 -4.87 1.68 -36.36
CA LEU A 98 -4.88 2.85 -35.49
C LEU A 98 -3.49 3.18 -34.94
N THR A 99 -2.72 2.15 -34.54
CA THR A 99 -1.37 2.36 -34.00
C THR A 99 -0.45 2.98 -35.05
N LEU A 100 -0.53 2.51 -36.30
CA LEU A 100 0.22 3.07 -37.43
C LEU A 100 -0.22 4.51 -37.76
N GLU A 101 -1.51 4.81 -37.70
CA GLU A 101 -2.03 6.17 -37.88
C GLU A 101 -1.48 7.13 -36.82
N LEU A 102 -1.54 6.74 -35.54
CA LEU A 102 -0.99 7.54 -34.43
C LEU A 102 0.52 7.74 -34.58
N ALA A 103 1.25 6.71 -35.02
CA ALA A 103 2.67 6.80 -35.28
C ALA A 103 3.01 7.76 -36.45
N ARG A 104 2.20 7.79 -37.51
CA ARG A 104 2.36 8.77 -38.61
C ARG A 104 2.19 10.21 -38.10
N ASN A 105 1.16 10.46 -37.30
CA ASN A 105 0.91 11.79 -36.71
C ASN A 105 2.07 12.19 -35.78
N ALA A 106 2.61 11.26 -35.00
CA ALA A 106 3.80 11.48 -34.17
C ALA A 106 5.04 11.83 -35.01
N LEU A 107 5.26 11.17 -36.15
CA LEU A 107 6.37 11.48 -37.07
C LEU A 107 6.20 12.82 -37.81
N GLU A 108 4.97 13.23 -38.10
CA GLU A 108 4.71 14.57 -38.62
C GLU A 108 5.10 15.64 -37.61
N ARG A 109 4.72 15.45 -36.34
CA ARG A 109 5.14 16.33 -35.25
C ARG A 109 6.66 16.31 -35.02
N ASP A 110 7.28 15.13 -35.05
CA ASP A 110 8.74 14.94 -34.98
C ASP A 110 9.48 15.74 -36.04
N ARG A 111 9.02 15.69 -37.30
CA ARG A 111 9.57 16.49 -38.40
C ARG A 111 9.34 17.99 -38.18
N GLY A 112 8.13 18.37 -37.79
CA GLY A 112 7.77 19.78 -37.56
C GLY A 112 8.55 20.44 -36.41
N LYS A 113 8.95 19.67 -35.40
CA LYS A 113 9.73 20.15 -34.25
C LYS A 113 11.22 19.76 -34.30
N GLY A 114 11.64 19.04 -35.33
CA GLY A 114 13.04 18.64 -35.54
C GLY A 114 13.59 17.70 -34.47
N TRP A 115 12.76 16.83 -33.89
CA TRP A 115 13.19 16.02 -32.74
C TRP A 115 14.12 14.86 -33.10
N ARG A 116 13.95 14.28 -34.30
CA ARG A 116 14.70 13.14 -34.82
C ARG A 116 14.66 11.92 -33.90
N ILE A 117 13.46 11.52 -33.44
CA ILE A 117 13.25 10.41 -32.48
C ILE A 117 13.85 9.09 -33.00
N LEU A 118 13.73 8.80 -34.30
CA LEU A 118 14.29 7.59 -34.90
C LEU A 118 15.84 7.53 -34.80
N GLU A 119 16.51 8.68 -34.79
CA GLU A 119 17.96 8.79 -34.61
C GLU A 119 18.34 8.90 -33.13
N ASN A 120 17.45 9.46 -32.30
CA ASN A 120 17.68 9.71 -30.87
C ASN A 120 16.58 9.10 -29.97
N PRO A 121 16.51 7.77 -29.83
CA PRO A 121 15.45 7.11 -29.05
C PRO A 121 15.49 7.45 -27.55
N SER A 122 16.64 7.90 -27.04
CA SER A 122 16.83 8.28 -25.62
C SER A 122 15.99 9.49 -25.18
N ARG A 123 15.43 10.25 -26.14
CA ARG A 123 14.49 11.34 -25.88
C ARG A 123 13.14 10.85 -25.35
N LEU A 124 12.77 9.60 -25.67
CA LEU A 124 11.56 8.98 -25.14
C LEU A 124 11.81 8.58 -23.67
N LYS A 125 11.18 9.30 -22.73
CA LYS A 125 11.32 9.06 -21.29
C LYS A 125 10.48 7.87 -20.84
N ILE A 126 10.90 6.68 -21.28
CA ILE A 126 10.36 5.38 -20.90
C ILE A 126 11.39 4.69 -20.00
N GLN A 127 11.10 4.57 -18.72
CA GLN A 127 12.06 4.04 -17.73
C GLN A 127 11.34 3.36 -16.56
N THR A 128 12.10 2.66 -15.71
CA THR A 128 11.51 2.13 -14.48
C THR A 128 11.36 3.21 -13.43
N ILE A 129 10.47 2.99 -12.46
CA ILE A 129 10.32 3.89 -11.31
C ILE A 129 11.66 4.00 -10.56
N ASP A 130 12.37 2.89 -10.35
CA ASP A 130 13.69 2.90 -9.68
C ASP A 130 14.74 3.70 -10.47
N SER A 131 14.73 3.61 -11.80
CA SER A 131 15.63 4.40 -12.66
C SER A 131 15.34 5.89 -12.57
N LEU A 132 14.07 6.27 -12.46
CA LEU A 132 13.69 7.66 -12.19
C LEU A 132 14.19 8.12 -10.81
N CYS A 133 13.94 7.35 -9.74
CA CYS A 133 14.42 7.68 -8.40
C CYS A 133 15.95 7.83 -8.34
N SER A 134 16.67 6.93 -9.02
CA SER A 134 18.13 7.00 -9.12
C SER A 134 18.60 8.26 -9.84
N ALA A 135 17.95 8.64 -10.94
CA ALA A 135 18.26 9.86 -11.68
C ALA A 135 17.98 11.13 -10.86
N LEU A 136 16.85 11.17 -10.14
CA LEU A 136 16.51 12.29 -9.25
C LEU A 136 17.53 12.46 -8.12
N THR A 137 17.93 11.34 -7.50
CA THR A 137 18.91 11.36 -6.41
C THR A 137 20.28 11.86 -6.87
N GLN A 138 20.72 11.46 -8.08
CA GLN A 138 21.99 11.91 -8.66
C GLN A 138 22.02 13.40 -8.97
N GLN A 139 20.88 14.02 -9.24
CA GLN A 139 20.80 15.46 -9.54
C GLN A 139 20.96 16.33 -8.28
N MET A 140 20.75 15.77 -7.08
CA MET A 140 20.95 16.50 -5.80
C MET A 140 21.67 15.64 -4.74
N PRO A 141 22.99 15.40 -4.88
CA PRO A 141 23.76 14.58 -3.93
C PRO A 141 23.88 15.19 -2.53
N VAL A 142 23.82 16.53 -2.43
CA VAL A 142 24.01 17.27 -1.17
C VAL A 142 22.73 17.24 -0.33
N LEU A 143 21.56 17.47 -0.94
CA LEU A 143 20.26 17.50 -0.25
C LEU A 143 19.76 16.12 0.15
N SER A 144 20.12 15.07 -0.62
CA SER A 144 19.78 13.69 -0.28
C SER A 144 20.62 13.11 0.88
N GLY A 145 21.65 13.83 1.35
CA GLY A 145 22.51 13.38 2.46
C GLY A 145 23.39 12.16 2.15
N THR A 146 23.38 11.67 0.90
CA THR A 146 24.05 10.42 0.48
C THR A 146 25.52 10.60 0.08
N GLY A 147 26.01 11.83 -0.12
CA GLY A 147 27.45 12.13 -0.14
C GLY A 147 28.27 11.28 -1.12
N GLY A 148 27.87 11.21 -2.38
CA GLY A 148 28.56 10.49 -3.46
C GLY A 148 27.70 9.41 -4.11
N THR A 149 28.19 8.80 -5.19
CA THR A 149 27.50 7.70 -5.87
C THR A 149 27.64 6.43 -5.02
N LEU A 150 26.57 6.03 -4.33
CA LEU A 150 26.50 4.77 -3.58
C LEU A 150 26.14 3.61 -4.50
N GLU A 151 26.76 2.45 -4.30
CA GLU A 151 26.40 1.22 -5.02
C GLU A 151 25.16 0.57 -4.41
N ILE A 152 24.24 0.10 -5.25
CA ILE A 152 23.03 -0.56 -4.78
C ILE A 152 23.35 -2.00 -4.36
N GLU A 153 23.06 -2.33 -3.12
CA GLU A 153 23.13 -3.67 -2.56
C GLU A 153 21.76 -4.35 -2.70
N GLU A 154 21.70 -5.47 -3.43
CA GLU A 154 20.46 -6.21 -3.63
C GLU A 154 20.00 -6.93 -2.36
N ASN A 155 20.95 -7.32 -1.50
CA ASN A 155 20.66 -7.95 -0.21
C ASN A 155 21.28 -7.18 0.97
N PRO A 156 20.61 -6.10 1.45
CA PRO A 156 21.16 -5.22 2.47
C PRO A 156 21.10 -5.79 3.90
N ARG A 157 20.84 -7.10 4.08
CA ARG A 157 20.65 -7.71 5.41
C ARG A 157 21.85 -7.52 6.33
N GLU A 158 23.07 -7.58 5.81
CA GLU A 158 24.27 -7.33 6.62
C GLU A 158 24.38 -5.86 7.06
N LEU A 159 23.95 -4.91 6.22
CA LEU A 159 23.90 -3.49 6.57
C LEU A 159 22.87 -3.23 7.69
N TYR A 160 21.73 -3.92 7.66
CA TYR A 160 20.72 -3.84 8.72
C TYR A 160 21.19 -4.46 10.03
N ARG A 161 21.90 -5.60 9.97
CA ARG A 161 22.53 -6.22 11.14
C ARG A 161 23.57 -5.32 11.80
N GLU A 162 24.43 -4.71 10.99
CA GLU A 162 25.42 -3.75 11.46
C GLU A 162 24.75 -2.55 12.13
N THR A 163 23.71 -2.00 11.50
CA THR A 163 22.90 -0.91 12.06
C THR A 163 22.24 -1.32 13.38
N ALA A 164 21.64 -2.51 13.46
CA ALA A 164 20.99 -3.00 14.68
C ALA A 164 21.98 -3.14 15.85
N ARG A 165 23.22 -3.57 15.58
CA ARG A 165 24.30 -3.60 16.58
C ARG A 165 24.71 -2.18 17.00
N GLY A 166 24.78 -1.24 16.06
CA GLY A 166 25.06 0.17 16.35
C GLY A 166 23.96 0.82 17.20
N ILE A 167 22.70 0.46 16.98
CA ILE A 167 21.58 0.93 17.82
C ILE A 167 21.63 0.29 19.20
N LEU A 168 21.96 -1.00 19.30
CA LEU A 168 22.11 -1.67 20.59
C LEU A 168 23.23 -1.06 21.44
N SER A 169 24.34 -0.62 20.83
CA SER A 169 25.44 0.00 21.57
C SER A 169 25.08 1.37 22.17
N LEU A 170 24.04 2.05 21.65
CA LEU A 170 23.53 3.27 22.26
C LEU A 170 23.03 3.05 23.70
N ALA A 171 22.70 1.83 24.10
CA ALA A 171 22.34 1.50 25.48
C ALA A 171 23.40 1.93 26.52
N GLU A 172 24.66 2.03 26.12
CA GLU A 172 25.78 2.46 26.96
C GLU A 172 25.81 3.99 27.12
N SER A 173 25.15 4.74 26.23
CA SER A 173 25.12 6.20 26.28
C SER A 173 24.14 6.73 27.34
N GLY A 174 24.47 7.87 27.95
CA GLY A 174 23.61 8.56 28.92
C GLY A 174 22.55 9.47 28.29
N ASN A 175 22.34 9.40 26.97
CA ASN A 175 21.40 10.27 26.25
C ASN A 175 20.00 9.65 26.12
N SER A 176 19.08 10.38 25.51
CA SER A 176 17.68 9.95 25.31
C SER A 176 17.54 8.70 24.45
N ALA A 177 18.42 8.50 23.47
CA ALA A 177 18.41 7.31 22.62
C ALA A 177 18.85 6.07 23.41
N GLY A 178 19.90 6.20 24.23
CA GLY A 178 20.35 5.13 25.11
C GLY A 178 19.29 4.70 26.12
N GLU A 179 18.57 5.65 26.70
CA GLU A 179 17.46 5.32 27.60
C GLU A 179 16.32 4.60 26.87
N ALA A 180 15.97 5.02 25.65
CA ALA A 180 14.96 4.34 24.84
C ALA A 180 15.34 2.88 24.53
N VAL A 181 16.62 2.62 24.22
CA VAL A 181 17.11 1.24 24.01
C VAL A 181 16.95 0.42 25.30
N ARG A 182 17.27 0.97 26.48
CA ARG A 182 17.12 0.27 27.77
C ARG A 182 15.67 -0.05 28.09
N VAL A 183 14.74 0.86 27.84
CA VAL A 183 13.29 0.64 28.02
C VAL A 183 12.82 -0.54 27.15
N ILE A 184 13.19 -0.55 25.86
CA ILE A 184 12.80 -1.64 24.96
C ILE A 184 13.47 -2.96 25.36
N LEU A 185 14.75 -2.94 25.74
CA LEU A 185 15.43 -4.14 26.24
C LEU A 185 14.73 -4.72 27.47
N ARG A 186 14.33 -3.88 28.44
CA ARG A 186 13.58 -4.31 29.63
C ARG A 186 12.25 -4.96 29.25
N HIS A 187 11.55 -4.43 28.24
CA HIS A 187 10.32 -5.02 27.70
C HIS A 187 10.54 -6.37 27.01
N LEU A 188 11.73 -6.59 26.44
CA LEU A 188 12.14 -7.84 25.78
C LEU A 188 12.90 -8.78 26.75
N ASP A 189 12.65 -8.70 28.06
CA ASP A 189 13.34 -9.50 29.08
C ASP A 189 14.87 -9.44 29.00
N ASN A 190 15.41 -8.28 28.60
CA ASN A 190 16.82 -8.01 28.32
C ASN A 190 17.44 -8.91 27.23
N SER A 191 16.62 -9.46 26.34
CA SER A 191 17.06 -10.30 25.22
C SER A 191 17.68 -9.45 24.09
N LYS A 192 19.01 -9.46 24.03
CA LYS A 192 19.77 -8.80 22.94
C LYS A 192 19.47 -9.41 21.57
N SER A 193 19.27 -10.73 21.50
CA SER A 193 18.97 -11.42 20.23
C SER A 193 17.60 -11.01 19.67
N GLU A 194 16.59 -10.90 20.52
CA GLU A 194 15.27 -10.40 20.10
C GLU A 194 15.33 -8.94 19.66
N PHE A 195 16.05 -8.10 20.40
CA PHE A 195 16.22 -6.69 20.03
C PHE A 195 16.83 -6.55 18.64
N LEU A 196 17.93 -7.26 18.36
CA LEU A 196 18.60 -7.23 17.06
C LEU A 196 17.66 -7.71 15.94
N SER A 197 16.99 -8.85 16.14
CA SER A 197 16.07 -9.43 15.15
C SER A 197 14.89 -8.48 14.82
N ARG A 198 14.28 -7.87 15.85
CA ARG A 198 13.18 -6.92 15.68
C ARG A 198 13.65 -5.62 15.01
N THR A 199 14.84 -5.15 15.33
CA THR A 199 15.44 -3.96 14.70
C THR A 199 15.75 -4.21 13.22
N GLU A 200 16.33 -5.38 12.88
CA GLU A 200 16.52 -5.81 11.49
C GLU A 200 15.18 -5.85 10.71
N GLN A 201 14.13 -6.38 11.34
CA GLN A 201 12.79 -6.43 10.73
C GLN A 201 12.17 -5.05 10.53
N MET A 202 12.39 -4.11 11.47
CA MET A 202 11.93 -2.74 11.31
C MET A 202 12.67 -2.04 10.17
N LEU A 203 14.00 -2.21 10.07
CA LEU A 203 14.81 -1.64 8.99
C LEU A 203 14.44 -2.19 7.61
N SER A 204 14.07 -3.46 7.52
CA SER A 204 13.62 -4.05 6.24
C SER A 204 12.26 -3.53 5.77
N ARG A 205 11.43 -3.00 6.68
CA ARG A 205 10.12 -2.37 6.40
C ARG A 205 10.17 -0.84 6.51
N ARG A 206 11.36 -0.26 6.32
CA ARG A 206 11.59 1.19 6.45
C ARG A 206 10.67 2.02 5.57
N ASP A 207 10.16 1.45 4.49
CA ASP A 207 9.19 2.08 3.63
C ASP A 207 7.80 2.30 4.19
N GLN A 208 7.37 1.47 5.13
CA GLN A 208 6.06 1.56 5.75
C GLN A 208 6.01 2.65 6.83
N TRP A 209 7.16 3.01 7.39
CA TRP A 209 7.27 3.97 8.48
C TRP A 209 8.22 5.14 8.21
N MET A 210 8.88 5.28 7.05
CA MET A 210 9.57 6.53 6.66
C MET A 210 8.69 7.39 5.74
N ILE A 211 7.41 7.48 6.07
CA ILE A 211 6.42 8.35 5.40
C ILE A 211 6.50 9.73 6.08
N PRO A 212 6.19 10.86 5.39
CA PRO A 212 6.21 12.23 5.95
C PRO A 212 5.53 12.41 7.33
N PHE A 213 4.68 11.46 7.73
CA PHE A 213 4.17 11.35 9.09
C PHE A 213 5.25 11.43 10.18
N PHE A 214 6.43 10.82 9.98
CA PHE A 214 7.44 10.70 11.03
C PHE A 214 8.25 11.97 11.26
N ASP A 215 8.43 12.81 10.23
CA ASP A 215 9.10 14.10 10.38
C ASP A 215 8.27 15.07 11.25
N ASN A 216 6.96 14.87 11.31
CA ASN A 216 6.01 15.69 12.06
C ASN A 216 5.54 15.09 13.39
N LEU A 217 5.95 13.86 13.73
CA LEU A 217 5.47 13.17 14.92
C LEU A 217 6.14 13.71 16.20
N ARG A 218 5.54 14.73 16.80
CA ARG A 218 5.92 15.18 18.14
C ARG A 218 5.26 14.28 19.18
N LEU A 219 6.03 13.63 20.05
CA LEU A 219 5.49 12.81 21.14
C LEU A 219 5.02 13.69 22.30
N THR A 220 3.73 14.02 22.33
CA THR A 220 3.06 14.79 23.39
C THR A 220 1.87 14.00 23.94
N GLU A 221 1.22 14.47 25.02
CA GLU A 221 -0.04 13.86 25.50
C GLU A 221 -1.14 13.86 24.41
N ASN A 222 -1.18 14.91 23.58
CA ASN A 222 -2.11 14.98 22.45
C ASN A 222 -1.86 13.85 21.44
N SER A 223 -0.61 13.39 21.31
CA SER A 223 -0.22 12.31 20.40
C SER A 223 -0.69 10.95 20.90
N ARG A 224 -0.72 10.72 22.23
CA ARG A 224 -1.34 9.53 22.82
C ARG A 224 -2.81 9.47 22.45
N ARG A 225 -3.54 10.55 22.72
CA ARG A 225 -4.96 10.64 22.40
C ARG A 225 -5.23 10.47 20.92
N TYR A 226 -4.40 11.05 20.06
CA TYR A 226 -4.51 10.88 18.60
C TYR A 226 -4.36 9.41 18.19
N LEU A 227 -3.33 8.72 18.68
CA LEU A 227 -3.10 7.30 18.36
C LEU A 227 -4.20 6.39 18.93
N GLU A 228 -4.65 6.63 20.16
CA GLU A 228 -5.77 5.91 20.77
C GLU A 228 -7.08 6.13 20.01
N ASN A 229 -7.35 7.35 19.53
CA ASN A 229 -8.50 7.65 18.69
C ASN A 229 -8.41 6.96 17.33
N ALA A 230 -7.25 6.97 16.68
CA ALA A 230 -7.03 6.28 15.41
C ALA A 230 -7.23 4.76 15.58
N LEU A 231 -6.65 4.18 16.63
CA LEU A 231 -6.83 2.77 16.97
C LEU A 231 -8.29 2.44 17.26
N SER A 232 -8.98 3.31 18.00
CA SER A 232 -10.41 3.18 18.27
C SER A 232 -11.21 3.18 16.98
N GLY A 233 -10.95 4.09 16.04
CA GLY A 233 -11.62 4.13 14.73
C GLY A 233 -11.42 2.85 13.92
N ILE A 234 -10.21 2.28 13.92
CA ILE A 234 -9.93 0.98 13.28
C ILE A 234 -10.74 -0.13 13.95
N ILE A 235 -10.70 -0.22 15.29
CA ILE A 235 -11.46 -1.20 16.07
C ILE A 235 -12.95 -1.10 15.75
N GLU A 236 -13.51 0.11 15.75
CA GLU A 236 -14.91 0.36 15.46
C GLU A 236 -15.28 -0.06 14.04
N SER A 237 -14.42 0.19 13.05
CA SER A 237 -14.65 -0.27 11.68
C SER A 237 -14.77 -1.80 11.56
N VAL A 238 -13.91 -2.53 12.29
CA VAL A 238 -13.94 -4.00 12.34
C VAL A 238 -15.23 -4.48 13.03
N LEU A 239 -15.61 -3.85 14.14
CA LEU A 239 -16.84 -4.16 14.86
C LEU A 239 -18.09 -3.87 14.01
N VAL A 240 -18.11 -2.76 13.26
CA VAL A 240 -19.19 -2.42 12.34
C VAL A 240 -19.30 -3.48 11.24
N ASN A 241 -18.18 -3.91 10.66
CA ASN A 241 -18.18 -4.97 9.64
C ASN A 241 -18.77 -6.28 10.18
N LEU A 242 -18.41 -6.70 11.39
CA LEU A 242 -19.04 -7.86 12.02
C LEU A 242 -20.55 -7.64 12.20
N SER A 243 -20.97 -6.47 12.72
CA SER A 243 -22.38 -6.19 12.99
C SER A 243 -23.24 -6.27 11.72
N ARG A 244 -22.68 -5.95 10.54
CA ARG A 244 -23.36 -6.09 9.25
C ARG A 244 -23.53 -7.54 8.79
N LEU A 245 -22.64 -8.43 9.20
CA LEU A 245 -22.71 -9.87 8.90
C LEU A 245 -23.72 -10.61 9.79
N LEU A 246 -24.20 -9.97 10.87
CA LEU A 246 -25.10 -10.56 11.85
C LEU A 246 -26.56 -10.15 11.56
N PRO A 247 -27.45 -11.09 11.18
CA PRO A 247 -28.88 -10.79 11.08
C PRO A 247 -29.47 -10.48 12.47
N GLU A 248 -30.18 -9.37 12.62
CA GLU A 248 -30.76 -8.93 13.90
C GLU A 248 -31.58 -10.02 14.62
N ARG A 249 -32.28 -10.87 13.87
CA ARG A 249 -33.11 -11.96 14.40
C ARG A 249 -32.32 -13.11 15.04
N ILE A 250 -31.10 -13.37 14.60
CA ILE A 250 -30.27 -14.48 15.11
C ILE A 250 -29.44 -14.01 16.31
N PHE A 251 -29.12 -12.71 16.39
CA PHE A 251 -28.22 -12.17 17.41
C PHE A 251 -28.88 -11.83 18.77
N ALA A 252 -30.21 -11.91 18.88
CA ALA A 252 -30.91 -11.79 20.16
C ALA A 252 -30.70 -13.01 21.09
N GLN A 253 -30.57 -14.21 20.51
CA GLN A 253 -30.36 -15.47 21.24
C GLN A 253 -29.01 -15.54 22.00
N PRO A 254 -27.86 -15.15 21.41
CA PRO A 254 -26.57 -15.17 22.10
C PRO A 254 -26.51 -14.32 23.38
N ILE A 255 -27.34 -13.28 23.50
CA ILE A 255 -27.35 -12.42 24.70
C ILE A 255 -27.77 -13.22 25.94
N VAL A 256 -28.77 -14.11 25.80
CA VAL A 256 -29.26 -14.94 26.90
C VAL A 256 -28.15 -15.89 27.38
N PHE A 257 -27.46 -16.55 26.44
CA PHE A 257 -26.33 -17.43 26.74
C PHE A 257 -25.13 -16.66 27.32
N ALA A 258 -24.86 -15.47 26.79
CA ALA A 258 -23.78 -14.60 27.27
C ALA A 258 -24.03 -14.13 28.70
N ARG A 259 -25.26 -13.72 29.03
CA ARG A 259 -25.64 -13.35 30.41
C ARG A 259 -25.55 -14.54 31.36
N TYR A 260 -26.01 -15.71 30.93
CA TYR A 260 -25.94 -16.94 31.72
C TYR A 260 -24.49 -17.30 32.03
N SER A 261 -23.63 -17.35 31.00
CA SER A 261 -22.19 -17.58 31.13
C SER A 261 -21.53 -16.52 32.02
N GLY A 262 -21.78 -15.23 31.76
CA GLY A 262 -21.21 -14.12 32.50
C GLY A 262 -21.59 -14.10 33.98
N SER A 263 -22.83 -14.47 34.33
CA SER A 263 -23.28 -14.53 35.72
C SER A 263 -22.54 -15.59 36.53
N HIS A 264 -22.38 -16.79 35.98
CA HIS A 264 -21.66 -17.88 36.63
C HIS A 264 -20.14 -17.61 36.71
N LEU A 265 -19.57 -17.02 35.65
CA LEU A 265 -18.16 -16.61 35.66
C LEU A 265 -17.90 -15.52 36.69
N ALA A 266 -18.83 -14.56 36.85
CA ALA A 266 -18.71 -13.51 37.86
C ALA A 266 -18.83 -14.05 39.30
N GLU A 267 -19.64 -15.09 39.51
CA GLU A 267 -19.78 -15.76 40.81
C GLU A 267 -18.52 -16.55 41.19
N ASP A 268 -17.92 -17.29 40.25
CA ASP A 268 -16.66 -18.02 40.51
C ASP A 268 -15.45 -17.08 40.58
N ASN A 269 -15.34 -16.10 39.68
CA ASN A 269 -14.24 -15.14 39.61
C ASN A 269 -14.69 -13.79 39.04
N PRO A 270 -14.94 -12.77 39.89
CA PRO A 270 -15.37 -11.44 39.46
C PRO A 270 -14.39 -10.73 38.50
N ARG A 271 -13.11 -11.12 38.48
CA ARG A 271 -12.09 -10.56 37.57
C ARG A 271 -12.01 -11.30 36.23
N HIS A 272 -12.82 -12.33 36.02
CA HIS A 272 -12.79 -13.07 34.77
C HIS A 272 -13.22 -12.17 33.59
N PRO A 273 -12.52 -12.18 32.43
CA PRO A 273 -12.87 -11.32 31.29
C PRO A 273 -14.32 -11.48 30.81
N GLY A 274 -14.89 -12.69 30.95
CA GLY A 274 -16.28 -12.98 30.62
C GLY A 274 -17.32 -12.47 31.63
N ALA A 275 -16.92 -12.04 32.83
CA ALA A 275 -17.85 -11.54 33.86
C ALA A 275 -18.61 -10.28 33.40
N CYS A 276 -18.02 -9.49 32.49
CA CYS A 276 -18.65 -8.31 31.91
C CYS A 276 -19.93 -8.60 31.10
N LEU A 277 -20.22 -9.87 30.78
CA LEU A 277 -21.42 -10.28 30.06
C LEU A 277 -22.66 -10.40 30.96
N LYS A 278 -22.51 -10.43 32.29
CA LYS A 278 -23.62 -10.58 33.25
C LYS A 278 -24.74 -9.56 33.05
N ASP A 279 -24.36 -8.31 32.80
CA ASP A 279 -25.28 -7.17 32.71
C ASP A 279 -25.66 -6.82 31.26
N LEU A 280 -25.37 -7.71 30.31
CA LEU A 280 -25.61 -7.48 28.89
C LEU A 280 -27.12 -7.49 28.59
N LYS A 281 -27.72 -6.33 28.33
CA LYS A 281 -29.17 -6.22 28.01
C LYS A 281 -29.48 -6.41 26.54
N ASP A 282 -28.63 -5.85 25.69
CA ASP A 282 -28.75 -5.83 24.24
C ASP A 282 -27.38 -6.09 23.60
N VAL A 283 -27.40 -6.26 22.28
CA VAL A 283 -26.21 -6.32 21.44
C VAL A 283 -25.29 -5.14 21.76
N PRO A 284 -24.01 -5.36 22.10
CA PRO A 284 -23.09 -4.25 22.31
C PRO A 284 -23.04 -3.37 21.06
N LYS A 285 -23.15 -2.05 21.23
CA LYS A 285 -22.89 -1.14 20.10
C LYS A 285 -21.45 -1.37 19.58
N PRO A 286 -21.19 -1.27 18.27
CA PRO A 286 -19.86 -1.43 17.68
C PRO A 286 -18.97 -0.22 18.01
N SER A 287 -18.55 -0.11 19.28
CA SER A 287 -17.72 0.97 19.79
C SER A 287 -16.51 0.42 20.53
N ALA A 288 -15.38 1.14 20.44
CA ALA A 288 -14.13 0.76 21.09
C ALA A 288 -14.28 0.60 22.62
N ASP A 289 -15.08 1.45 23.27
CA ASP A 289 -15.34 1.39 24.71
C ASP A 289 -16.02 0.06 25.14
N ARG A 290 -16.69 -0.62 24.21
CA ARG A 290 -17.37 -1.90 24.44
C ARG A 290 -16.58 -3.09 23.92
N LEU A 291 -15.32 -2.92 23.50
CA LEU A 291 -14.50 -4.00 22.96
C LEU A 291 -14.37 -5.19 23.95
N GLY A 292 -14.32 -4.92 25.26
CA GLY A 292 -14.28 -5.97 26.28
C GLY A 292 -15.46 -6.95 26.18
N GLN A 293 -16.68 -6.42 25.93
CA GLN A 293 -17.89 -7.24 25.75
C GLN A 293 -17.81 -8.05 24.45
N TRP A 294 -17.35 -7.45 23.36
CA TRP A 294 -17.18 -8.13 22.08
C TRP A 294 -16.13 -9.26 22.15
N LYS A 295 -14.99 -9.03 22.82
CA LYS A 295 -13.99 -10.08 23.06
C LYS A 295 -14.51 -11.20 23.94
N ALA A 296 -15.28 -10.87 24.96
CA ALA A 296 -15.91 -11.87 25.83
C ALA A 296 -16.91 -12.74 25.05
N LEU A 297 -17.75 -12.14 24.20
CA LEU A 297 -18.64 -12.87 23.27
C LEU A 297 -17.83 -13.75 22.30
N ALA A 298 -16.74 -13.22 21.73
CA ALA A 298 -15.90 -13.98 20.83
C ALA A 298 -15.28 -15.21 21.52
N ASN A 299 -14.83 -15.07 22.78
CA ASN A 299 -14.26 -16.16 23.57
C ASN A 299 -15.29 -17.20 24.05
N LEU A 300 -16.56 -16.79 24.16
CA LEU A 300 -17.69 -17.69 24.40
C LEU A 300 -18.00 -18.53 23.16
N LEU A 301 -17.93 -17.93 21.97
CA LEU A 301 -18.29 -18.59 20.71
C LEU A 301 -17.14 -19.43 20.12
N LEU A 302 -15.91 -18.95 20.24
CA LEU A 302 -14.72 -19.53 19.66
C LEU A 302 -13.74 -20.05 20.72
N THR A 303 -12.98 -21.06 20.34
CA THR A 303 -11.79 -21.51 21.05
C THR A 303 -10.65 -20.49 20.93
N GLN A 304 -9.59 -20.63 21.72
CA GLN A 304 -8.37 -19.80 21.59
C GLN A 304 -7.70 -19.91 20.21
N LYS A 305 -7.92 -21.02 19.49
CA LYS A 305 -7.41 -21.21 18.11
C LYS A 305 -8.26 -20.50 17.05
N GLY A 306 -9.44 -20.00 17.42
CA GLY A 306 -10.40 -19.35 16.53
C GLY A 306 -11.38 -20.30 15.84
N GLU A 307 -11.55 -21.51 16.35
CA GLU A 307 -12.53 -22.49 15.86
C GLU A 307 -13.80 -22.47 16.73
N TRP A 308 -14.97 -22.73 16.12
CA TRP A 308 -16.24 -22.87 16.84
C TRP A 308 -16.13 -23.93 17.94
N ARG A 309 -16.66 -23.62 19.12
CA ARG A 309 -16.62 -24.55 20.24
C ARG A 309 -17.57 -25.72 20.00
N LYS A 310 -17.08 -26.93 20.26
CA LYS A 310 -17.86 -28.17 20.20
C LYS A 310 -18.35 -28.64 21.57
N LYS A 311 -17.81 -28.04 22.65
CA LYS A 311 -18.13 -28.35 24.04
C LYS A 311 -18.00 -27.06 24.86
N LEU A 312 -18.87 -26.93 25.87
CA LEU A 312 -18.88 -25.86 26.87
C LEU A 312 -18.75 -26.48 28.27
N ASP A 313 -17.92 -25.89 29.12
CA ASP A 313 -17.70 -26.36 30.48
C ASP A 313 -17.81 -25.25 31.54
N LYS A 314 -17.47 -25.57 32.79
CA LYS A 314 -17.53 -24.62 33.92
C LYS A 314 -16.65 -23.38 33.68
N ASN A 315 -15.51 -23.53 33.02
CA ASN A 315 -14.59 -22.42 32.72
C ASN A 315 -15.17 -21.47 31.65
N ASP A 316 -16.16 -21.92 30.90
CA ASP A 316 -16.92 -21.11 29.95
C ASP A 316 -18.21 -20.52 30.57
N GLY A 317 -18.43 -20.72 31.86
CA GLY A 317 -19.63 -20.26 32.58
C GLY A 317 -20.83 -21.22 32.50
N PHE A 318 -20.59 -22.49 32.15
CA PHE A 318 -21.63 -23.53 32.09
C PHE A 318 -21.35 -24.61 33.16
N PRO A 319 -21.90 -24.48 34.38
CA PRO A 319 -21.66 -25.44 35.46
C PRO A 319 -22.17 -26.85 35.11
N PRO A 320 -21.60 -27.91 35.72
CA PRO A 320 -21.95 -29.30 35.41
C PRO A 320 -23.38 -29.66 35.83
N ASP A 321 -24.28 -29.72 34.85
CA ASP A 321 -25.47 -30.58 34.71
C ASP A 321 -26.25 -31.00 35.98
N LYS A 322 -26.72 -30.05 36.80
CA LYS A 322 -27.64 -30.35 37.92
C LYS A 322 -29.06 -29.79 37.78
N THR A 323 -29.32 -28.87 36.86
CA THR A 323 -30.66 -28.29 36.62
C THR A 323 -31.11 -28.48 35.16
N PRO A 324 -32.42 -28.68 34.89
CA PRO A 324 -32.96 -28.78 33.53
C PRO A 324 -32.66 -27.54 32.68
N GLU A 325 -32.71 -26.34 33.30
CA GLU A 325 -32.38 -25.07 32.64
C GLU A 325 -30.94 -25.02 32.14
N GLY A 326 -29.96 -25.49 32.94
CA GLY A 326 -28.55 -25.48 32.54
C GLY A 326 -28.24 -26.41 31.36
N LYS A 327 -28.92 -27.56 31.28
CA LYS A 327 -28.79 -28.49 30.14
C LYS A 327 -29.36 -27.91 28.85
N ASN A 328 -30.56 -27.30 28.92
CA ASN A 328 -31.17 -26.65 27.77
C ASN A 328 -30.32 -25.48 27.28
N MET A 329 -29.85 -24.63 28.20
CA MET A 329 -29.02 -23.47 27.88
C MET A 329 -27.71 -23.84 27.17
N LYS A 330 -27.10 -24.97 27.55
CA LYS A 330 -25.88 -25.49 26.91
C LYS A 330 -26.16 -26.06 25.52
N GLY A 331 -27.25 -26.81 25.35
CA GLY A 331 -27.68 -27.34 24.05
C GLY A 331 -28.03 -26.23 23.07
N ASP A 332 -28.89 -25.30 23.48
CA ASP A 332 -29.35 -24.19 22.64
C ASP A 332 -28.18 -23.27 22.21
N CYS A 333 -27.17 -23.10 23.06
CA CYS A 333 -25.95 -22.35 22.73
C CYS A 333 -25.11 -23.06 21.66
N LEU A 334 -24.99 -24.39 21.71
CA LEU A 334 -24.28 -25.17 20.68
C LEU A 334 -25.06 -25.16 19.35
N ASP A 335 -26.38 -25.29 19.38
CA ASP A 335 -27.24 -25.19 18.19
C ASP A 335 -27.14 -23.82 17.52
N LEU A 336 -27.01 -22.75 18.30
CA LEU A 336 -26.75 -21.41 17.79
C LEU A 336 -25.39 -21.32 17.08
N MET A 337 -24.34 -21.95 17.64
CA MET A 337 -23.02 -21.97 17.00
C MET A 337 -23.05 -22.72 15.66
N GLU A 338 -23.83 -23.79 15.54
CA GLU A 338 -24.02 -24.48 14.26
C GLU A 338 -24.68 -23.57 13.22
N LYS A 339 -25.68 -22.78 13.62
CA LYS A 339 -26.31 -21.77 12.74
C LYS A 339 -25.32 -20.69 12.32
N PHE A 340 -24.43 -20.26 13.21
CA PHE A 340 -23.36 -19.31 12.88
C PHE A 340 -22.29 -19.90 11.96
N ALA A 341 -21.98 -21.18 12.11
CA ALA A 341 -21.04 -21.87 11.23
C ALA A 341 -21.54 -21.95 9.77
N ALA A 342 -22.86 -21.87 9.55
CA ALA A 342 -23.45 -21.83 8.22
C ALA A 342 -23.34 -20.46 7.52
N ILE A 343 -22.94 -19.38 8.22
CA ILE A 343 -22.81 -18.03 7.65
C ILE A 343 -21.38 -17.83 7.12
N PRO A 344 -21.19 -17.63 5.80
CA PRO A 344 -19.87 -17.43 5.22
C PRO A 344 -19.16 -16.18 5.79
N GLY A 345 -17.89 -16.32 6.16
CA GLY A 345 -17.05 -15.22 6.65
C GLY A 345 -17.27 -14.81 8.12
N LEU A 346 -18.30 -15.33 8.78
CA LEU A 346 -18.63 -14.94 10.15
C LEU A 346 -17.58 -15.43 11.16
N ARG A 347 -17.05 -16.65 10.98
CA ARG A 347 -16.00 -17.21 11.84
C ARG A 347 -14.74 -16.36 11.79
N GLU A 348 -14.32 -15.97 10.58
CA GLU A 348 -13.14 -15.15 10.36
C GLU A 348 -13.29 -13.78 11.04
N ALA A 349 -14.46 -13.15 10.92
CA ALA A 349 -14.76 -11.87 11.57
C ALA A 349 -14.72 -11.96 13.11
N TRP A 350 -15.26 -13.03 13.71
CA TRP A 350 -15.16 -13.25 15.16
C TRP A 350 -13.74 -13.52 15.63
N ARG A 351 -12.96 -14.27 14.83
CA ARG A 351 -11.55 -14.55 15.12
C ARG A 351 -10.70 -13.27 15.09
N GLU A 352 -11.03 -12.34 14.22
CA GLU A 352 -10.37 -11.03 14.16
C GLU A 352 -10.59 -10.25 15.47
N ILE A 353 -11.82 -10.24 16.00
CA ILE A 353 -12.14 -9.57 17.27
C ILE A 353 -11.35 -10.11 18.45
N GLN A 354 -11.13 -11.43 18.54
CA GLN A 354 -10.31 -12.03 19.60
C GLN A 354 -8.88 -11.47 19.62
N ARG A 355 -8.37 -11.04 18.46
CA ARG A 355 -7.00 -10.55 18.26
C ARG A 355 -6.86 -9.04 18.30
N LEU A 356 -7.96 -8.29 18.31
CA LEU A 356 -7.90 -6.84 18.37
C LEU A 356 -7.13 -6.39 19.62
N PRO A 357 -6.27 -5.36 19.54
CA PRO A 357 -5.58 -4.81 20.71
C PRO A 357 -6.55 -4.05 21.63
N ASN A 358 -6.06 -3.58 22.79
CA ASN A 358 -6.83 -2.66 23.64
C ASN A 358 -6.88 -1.28 22.97
N PRO A 359 -8.02 -0.56 22.92
CA PRO A 359 -8.09 0.78 22.34
C PRO A 359 -7.24 1.83 23.08
N ARG A 360 -6.88 1.57 24.34
CA ARG A 360 -6.05 2.46 25.16
C ARG A 360 -4.77 1.77 25.57
N TYR A 361 -3.67 2.54 25.60
CA TYR A 361 -2.38 2.03 26.04
C TYR A 361 -2.29 2.06 27.57
N GLY A 362 -1.76 1.00 28.18
CA GLY A 362 -1.29 1.08 29.57
C GLY A 362 -0.06 1.98 29.69
N GLU A 363 0.27 2.46 30.90
CA GLU A 363 1.42 3.34 31.11
C GLU A 363 2.74 2.71 30.63
N GLY A 364 2.98 1.44 30.95
CA GLY A 364 4.17 0.73 30.48
C GLY A 364 4.17 0.47 28.97
N GLU A 365 3.01 0.20 28.37
CA GLU A 365 2.91 0.01 26.91
C GLU A 365 3.18 1.32 26.17
N TRP A 366 2.68 2.43 26.71
CA TRP A 366 2.91 3.76 26.18
C TRP A 366 4.38 4.17 26.28
N GLU A 367 5.04 3.89 27.42
CA GLU A 367 6.47 4.15 27.60
C GLU A 367 7.32 3.41 26.55
N VAL A 368 7.01 2.14 26.31
CA VAL A 368 7.69 1.32 25.29
C VAL A 368 7.44 1.86 23.89
N LEU A 369 6.19 2.23 23.57
CA LEU A 369 5.85 2.81 22.26
C LEU A 369 6.58 4.14 22.03
N GLN A 370 6.65 5.02 23.04
CA GLN A 370 7.41 6.26 22.97
C GLN A 370 8.91 5.99 22.74
N ALA A 371 9.48 5.01 23.45
CA ALA A 371 10.87 4.61 23.23
C ALA A 371 11.10 4.11 21.79
N MET A 372 10.20 3.27 21.27
CA MET A 372 10.28 2.80 19.87
C MET A 372 10.21 3.95 18.88
N LEU A 373 9.23 4.85 19.03
CA LEU A 373 9.04 5.99 18.12
C LEU A 373 10.23 6.96 18.15
N ARG A 374 10.86 7.15 19.32
CA ARG A 374 12.10 7.95 19.45
C ARG A 374 13.30 7.32 18.75
N LEU A 375 13.38 6.00 18.71
CA LEU A 375 14.50 5.31 18.07
C LEU A 375 14.40 5.28 16.55
N LEU A 376 13.22 5.40 15.95
CA LEU A 376 13.08 5.29 14.49
C LEU A 376 13.95 6.30 13.71
N PRO A 377 13.98 7.62 14.05
CA PRO A 377 14.90 8.55 13.40
C PRO A 377 16.37 8.19 13.63
N GLU A 378 16.74 7.76 14.84
CA GLU A 378 18.11 7.34 15.16
C GLU A 378 18.53 6.10 14.37
N MET A 379 17.64 5.12 14.22
CA MET A 379 17.84 3.94 13.37
C MET A 379 18.13 4.34 11.93
N ASN A 380 17.38 5.30 11.39
CA ASN A 380 17.60 5.82 10.04
C ASN A 380 18.95 6.57 9.94
N ASN A 381 19.30 7.37 10.94
CA ASN A 381 20.57 8.10 10.97
C ASN A 381 21.79 7.17 11.03
N VAL A 382 21.75 6.15 11.91
CA VAL A 382 22.80 5.14 12.01
C VAL A 382 22.90 4.36 10.70
N LEU A 383 21.77 3.97 10.10
CA LEU A 383 21.74 3.26 8.81
C LEU A 383 22.39 4.10 7.69
N ARG A 384 22.07 5.39 7.60
CA ARG A 384 22.71 6.31 6.64
C ARG A 384 24.21 6.47 6.90
N GLY A 385 24.63 6.41 8.17
CA GLY A 385 26.05 6.30 8.55
C GLY A 385 26.70 5.07 7.93
N VAL A 386 26.11 3.89 8.18
CA VAL A 386 26.58 2.60 7.64
C VAL A 386 26.62 2.62 6.11
N PHE A 387 25.61 3.19 5.44
CA PHE A 387 25.61 3.32 3.98
C PHE A 387 26.79 4.13 3.46
N ARG A 388 27.11 5.27 4.09
CA ARG A 388 28.25 6.11 3.72
C ARG A 388 29.58 5.41 3.97
N GLU A 389 29.75 4.77 5.12
CA GLU A 389 30.98 4.04 5.48
C GLU A 389 31.24 2.87 4.54
N ARG A 390 30.19 2.12 4.18
CA ARG A 390 30.27 0.96 3.28
C ARG A 390 30.24 1.34 1.80
N LYS A 391 29.95 2.60 1.46
CA LYS A 391 29.69 3.09 0.10
C LYS A 391 28.60 2.30 -0.64
N ARG A 392 27.64 1.74 0.11
CA ARG A 392 26.54 0.91 -0.38
C ARG A 392 25.21 1.45 0.12
N THR A 393 24.15 1.20 -0.62
CA THR A 393 22.79 1.62 -0.27
C THR A 393 21.77 0.57 -0.69
N ASP A 394 20.53 0.69 -0.23
CA ASP A 394 19.42 -0.16 -0.66
C ASP A 394 18.48 0.60 -1.62
N PHE A 395 17.57 -0.12 -2.29
CA PHE A 395 16.57 0.50 -3.18
C PHE A 395 15.60 1.43 -2.43
N THR A 396 15.31 1.11 -1.17
CA THR A 396 14.42 1.88 -0.30
C THR A 396 14.97 3.29 -0.08
N GLU A 397 16.28 3.42 0.13
CA GLU A 397 16.96 4.68 0.39
C GLU A 397 17.00 5.55 -0.85
N ILE A 398 17.22 4.96 -2.03
CA ILE A 398 17.18 5.70 -3.29
C ILE A 398 15.79 6.31 -3.50
N SER A 399 14.73 5.54 -3.22
CA SER A 399 13.37 6.03 -3.34
C SER A 399 13.05 7.14 -2.33
N LEU A 400 13.46 6.98 -1.06
CA LEU A 400 13.28 8.00 -0.02
C LEU A 400 14.11 9.26 -0.30
N SER A 401 15.32 9.10 -0.80
CA SER A 401 16.21 10.19 -1.21
C SER A 401 15.64 10.96 -2.38
N ALA A 402 15.05 10.27 -3.37
CA ALA A 402 14.37 10.89 -4.49
C ALA A 402 13.15 11.72 -4.03
N LEU A 403 12.36 11.21 -3.09
CA LEU A 403 11.27 11.98 -2.49
C LEU A 403 11.80 13.24 -1.80
N THR A 404 12.81 13.08 -0.93
CA THR A 404 13.46 14.22 -0.26
C THR A 404 13.98 15.25 -1.27
N ALA A 405 14.54 14.79 -2.39
CA ALA A 405 15.03 15.63 -3.47
C ALA A 405 13.91 16.40 -4.19
N LEU A 406 12.66 15.94 -4.17
CA LEU A 406 11.54 16.69 -4.73
C LEU A 406 10.97 17.74 -3.76
N GLY A 407 11.26 17.64 -2.46
CA GLY A 407 10.55 18.44 -1.45
C GLY A 407 9.11 17.97 -1.28
N ASP A 408 8.27 18.81 -0.67
CA ASP A 408 6.84 18.54 -0.50
C ASP A 408 5.96 19.59 -1.19
N GLU A 409 4.64 19.52 -0.99
CA GLU A 409 3.67 20.43 -1.62
C GLU A 409 3.75 21.85 -1.06
N GLU A 410 4.13 22.02 0.20
CA GLU A 410 4.26 23.33 0.86
C GLU A 410 5.64 23.94 0.62
N ASP A 411 6.68 23.11 0.48
CA ASP A 411 8.07 23.49 0.23
C ASP A 411 8.68 22.65 -0.92
N PRO A 412 8.30 22.91 -2.19
CA PRO A 412 8.83 22.20 -3.34
C PRO A 412 10.27 22.64 -3.65
N THR A 413 11.14 21.69 -4.00
CA THR A 413 12.51 22.04 -4.42
C THR A 413 12.55 22.58 -5.85
N ASP A 414 13.63 23.29 -6.20
CA ASP A 414 13.90 23.72 -7.58
C ASP A 414 13.86 22.56 -8.59
N LEU A 415 14.23 21.35 -8.16
CA LEU A 415 14.15 20.15 -8.98
C LEU A 415 12.69 19.81 -9.31
N LEU A 416 11.79 19.84 -8.33
CA LEU A 416 10.37 19.59 -8.56
C LEU A 416 9.76 20.67 -9.46
N LEU A 417 10.08 21.94 -9.23
CA LEU A 417 9.62 23.06 -10.07
C LEU A 417 10.10 22.92 -11.52
N TYR A 418 11.36 22.52 -11.72
CA TYR A 418 11.91 22.24 -13.04
C TYR A 418 11.18 21.07 -13.73
N LEU A 419 10.89 20.01 -12.99
CA LEU A 419 10.17 18.84 -13.52
C LEU A 419 8.71 19.15 -13.84
N ASP A 420 8.03 20.00 -13.06
CA ASP A 420 6.65 20.42 -13.31
C ASP A 420 6.51 21.16 -14.65
N VAL A 421 7.50 21.98 -15.01
CA VAL A 421 7.55 22.64 -16.33
C VAL A 421 7.86 21.63 -17.44
N LYS A 422 8.64 20.59 -17.15
CA LYS A 422 9.12 19.63 -18.15
C LYS A 422 8.19 18.46 -18.39
N ILE A 423 7.40 18.02 -17.42
CA ILE A 423 6.56 16.84 -17.51
C ILE A 423 5.10 17.29 -17.59
N HIS A 424 4.40 16.89 -18.65
CA HIS A 424 2.98 17.21 -18.83
C HIS A 424 2.13 15.95 -18.77
N HIS A 425 2.68 14.80 -19.15
CA HIS A 425 1.94 13.55 -19.16
C HIS A 425 2.71 12.46 -18.44
N VAL A 426 2.07 11.82 -17.46
CA VAL A 426 2.62 10.67 -16.76
C VAL A 426 1.80 9.44 -17.11
N LEU A 427 2.46 8.40 -17.60
CA LEU A 427 1.87 7.10 -17.92
C LEU A 427 2.47 6.05 -16.98
N VAL A 428 1.63 5.27 -16.32
CA VAL A 428 2.08 4.24 -15.36
C VAL A 428 1.52 2.89 -15.74
N ASP A 429 2.40 1.92 -15.95
CA ASP A 429 2.06 0.53 -16.20
C ASP A 429 2.06 -0.30 -14.91
N GLU A 430 1.25 -1.36 -14.88
CA GLU A 430 1.10 -2.32 -13.76
C GLU A 430 0.93 -1.64 -12.38
N TYR A 431 0.05 -0.66 -12.29
CA TYR A 431 -0.11 0.15 -11.08
C TYR A 431 -0.57 -0.62 -9.84
N GLN A 432 -1.16 -1.81 -10.00
CA GLN A 432 -1.47 -2.70 -8.86
C GLN A 432 -0.23 -3.14 -8.07
N ASP A 433 0.95 -3.01 -8.66
CA ASP A 433 2.23 -3.39 -8.04
C ASP A 433 2.99 -2.18 -7.44
N THR A 434 2.30 -1.03 -7.34
CA THR A 434 2.86 0.21 -6.77
C THR A 434 2.93 0.15 -5.24
N SER A 435 4.02 0.66 -4.65
CA SER A 435 4.16 0.83 -3.20
C SER A 435 3.80 2.26 -2.74
N PHE A 436 3.65 2.47 -1.42
CA PHE A 436 3.32 3.79 -0.86
C PHE A 436 4.27 4.91 -1.32
N LYS A 437 5.59 4.65 -1.37
CA LYS A 437 6.57 5.65 -1.83
C LYS A 437 6.39 6.02 -3.29
N GLN A 438 6.10 5.05 -4.13
CA GLN A 438 5.95 5.26 -5.56
C GLN A 438 4.68 6.04 -5.85
N ARG A 439 3.62 5.80 -5.08
CA ARG A 439 2.43 6.65 -5.07
C ARG A 439 2.76 8.07 -4.59
N GLU A 440 3.53 8.22 -3.53
CA GLU A 440 3.95 9.53 -3.03
C GLU A 440 4.81 10.29 -4.06
N LEU A 441 5.68 9.58 -4.78
CA LEU A 441 6.45 10.12 -5.90
C LEU A 441 5.53 10.67 -6.98
N LEU A 442 4.51 9.90 -7.37
CA LEU A 442 3.50 10.33 -8.33
C LEU A 442 2.74 11.55 -7.81
N LYS A 443 2.31 11.54 -6.55
CA LYS A 443 1.61 12.65 -5.91
C LYS A 443 2.42 13.95 -6.00
N ARG A 444 3.73 13.90 -5.72
CA ARG A 444 4.63 15.06 -5.81
C ARG A 444 4.82 15.53 -7.25
N LEU A 445 5.08 14.60 -8.18
CA LEU A 445 5.28 14.93 -9.60
C LEU A 445 4.03 15.54 -10.25
N THR A 446 2.84 15.22 -9.74
CA THR A 446 1.58 15.75 -10.26
C THR A 446 0.96 16.81 -9.34
N CYS A 447 1.74 17.33 -8.40
CA CYS A 447 1.25 18.32 -7.44
C CYS A 447 0.88 19.62 -8.17
N GLY A 448 -0.30 20.17 -7.87
CA GLY A 448 -0.81 21.39 -8.52
C GLY A 448 -1.39 21.20 -9.92
N TRP A 449 -1.46 19.97 -10.44
CA TRP A 449 -2.11 19.69 -11.73
C TRP A 449 -3.63 19.76 -11.60
N ASN A 450 -4.29 20.40 -12.57
CA ASN A 450 -5.72 20.64 -12.57
C ASN A 450 -6.41 20.04 -13.80
N ALA A 451 -7.70 19.71 -13.67
CA ALA A 451 -8.46 19.24 -14.81
C ALA A 451 -8.53 20.31 -15.91
N GLY A 452 -8.02 19.99 -17.10
CA GLY A 452 -8.06 20.87 -18.27
C GLY A 452 -6.86 21.79 -18.45
N ASP A 453 -5.81 21.69 -17.63
CA ASP A 453 -4.55 22.44 -17.79
C ASP A 453 -3.63 21.90 -18.91
N GLY A 454 -4.08 20.86 -19.62
CA GLY A 454 -3.34 20.18 -20.68
C GLY A 454 -2.39 19.08 -20.19
N ARG A 455 -2.30 18.87 -18.87
CA ARG A 455 -1.54 17.79 -18.25
C ARG A 455 -2.44 16.59 -17.96
N SER A 456 -1.87 15.39 -17.89
CA SER A 456 -2.67 14.19 -17.67
C SER A 456 -1.93 13.06 -16.97
N LEU A 457 -2.60 12.36 -16.06
CA LEU A 457 -2.14 11.12 -15.45
C LEU A 457 -2.92 9.93 -16.00
N PHE A 458 -2.21 8.98 -16.60
CA PHE A 458 -2.79 7.78 -17.20
C PHE A 458 -2.22 6.53 -16.55
N ILE A 459 -3.08 5.73 -15.93
CA ILE A 459 -2.68 4.58 -15.14
C ILE A 459 -3.37 3.34 -15.69
N VAL A 460 -2.63 2.24 -15.85
CA VAL A 460 -3.20 0.94 -16.18
C VAL A 460 -2.80 -0.11 -15.15
N GLY A 461 -3.68 -1.08 -14.91
CA GLY A 461 -3.38 -2.18 -14.02
C GLY A 461 -4.51 -3.19 -13.90
N ASP A 462 -4.32 -4.20 -13.06
CA ASP A 462 -5.37 -5.14 -12.66
C ASP A 462 -5.18 -5.57 -11.19
N PRO A 463 -6.08 -5.15 -10.28
CA PRO A 463 -6.08 -5.59 -8.89
C PRO A 463 -6.03 -7.11 -8.70
N MET A 464 -6.60 -7.89 -9.65
CA MET A 464 -6.61 -9.35 -9.57
C MET A 464 -5.25 -10.00 -9.89
N GLN A 465 -4.30 -9.23 -10.44
CA GLN A 465 -2.96 -9.70 -10.84
C GLN A 465 -1.84 -9.23 -9.94
N SER A 466 -2.14 -8.60 -8.79
CA SER A 466 -1.08 -8.21 -7.86
C SER A 466 -0.41 -9.45 -7.28
N ILE A 467 0.82 -9.70 -7.74
CA ILE A 467 1.66 -10.83 -7.32
C ILE A 467 2.90 -10.36 -6.55
N TYR A 468 3.16 -9.05 -6.52
CA TYR A 468 4.35 -8.45 -5.90
C TYR A 468 4.13 -7.97 -4.47
N ARG A 469 3.18 -8.56 -3.71
CA ARG A 469 2.97 -8.24 -2.28
C ARG A 469 4.24 -8.39 -1.43
N PHE A 470 5.20 -9.22 -1.86
CA PHE A 470 6.51 -9.39 -1.22
C PHE A 470 7.50 -8.23 -1.47
N ARG A 471 7.14 -7.26 -2.33
CA ARG A 471 7.85 -6.00 -2.59
C ARG A 471 7.04 -4.78 -2.14
N ASP A 472 6.19 -4.96 -1.13
CA ASP A 472 5.35 -3.90 -0.55
C ASP A 472 4.35 -3.28 -1.54
N ALA A 473 3.95 -4.05 -2.57
CA ALA A 473 2.83 -3.69 -3.43
C ALA A 473 1.51 -3.76 -2.66
N GLU A 474 0.73 -2.69 -2.72
CA GLU A 474 -0.52 -2.55 -1.98
C GLU A 474 -1.71 -2.36 -2.91
N VAL A 475 -2.48 -3.42 -3.13
CA VAL A 475 -3.68 -3.41 -3.99
C VAL A 475 -4.69 -2.34 -3.55
N GLY A 476 -4.73 -2.03 -2.25
CA GLY A 476 -5.53 -0.94 -1.71
C GLY A 476 -5.23 0.42 -2.37
N LEU A 477 -3.99 0.66 -2.82
CA LEU A 477 -3.61 1.89 -3.50
C LEU A 477 -4.25 2.03 -4.89
N PHE A 478 -4.49 0.90 -5.59
CA PHE A 478 -5.22 0.94 -6.86
C PHE A 478 -6.67 1.36 -6.64
N LEU A 479 -7.32 0.77 -5.63
CA LEU A 479 -8.71 1.10 -5.29
C LEU A 479 -8.83 2.55 -4.82
N ASP A 480 -7.92 3.00 -3.95
CA ASP A 480 -7.94 4.37 -3.47
C ASP A 480 -7.58 5.39 -4.57
N ALA A 481 -6.65 5.09 -5.48
CA ALA A 481 -6.43 5.93 -6.65
C ALA A 481 -7.66 6.03 -7.56
N ARG A 482 -8.44 4.94 -7.67
CA ARG A 482 -9.69 4.93 -8.42
C ARG A 482 -10.77 5.78 -7.77
N ASP A 483 -10.90 5.68 -6.46
CA ASP A 483 -12.02 6.27 -5.71
C ASP A 483 -11.72 7.73 -5.31
N SER A 484 -10.46 8.04 -4.95
CA SER A 484 -10.00 9.32 -4.40
C SER A 484 -9.07 10.11 -5.35
N GLY A 485 -8.51 9.48 -6.39
CA GLY A 485 -7.51 10.10 -7.27
C GLY A 485 -6.09 10.13 -6.69
N ILE A 486 -5.19 10.87 -7.36
CA ILE A 486 -3.77 11.02 -6.95
C ILE A 486 -3.37 12.49 -7.08
N GLY A 487 -2.82 13.08 -6.01
CA GLY A 487 -2.28 14.45 -6.06
C GLY A 487 -3.31 15.51 -6.46
N GLY A 488 -4.58 15.36 -6.05
CA GLY A 488 -5.67 16.25 -6.45
C GLY A 488 -6.28 15.93 -7.83
N ILE A 489 -5.64 15.07 -8.63
CA ILE A 489 -6.16 14.64 -9.93
C ILE A 489 -7.20 13.55 -9.74
N ARG A 490 -8.42 13.82 -10.18
CA ARG A 490 -9.48 12.80 -10.30
C ARG A 490 -9.23 11.93 -11.53
N LEU A 491 -9.14 10.62 -11.32
CA LEU A 491 -8.97 9.63 -12.38
C LEU A 491 -10.33 9.09 -12.81
N GLU A 492 -10.63 9.12 -14.11
CA GLU A 492 -11.83 8.49 -14.63
C GLU A 492 -11.62 6.97 -14.79
N PRO A 493 -12.43 6.13 -14.14
CA PRO A 493 -12.28 4.68 -14.21
C PRO A 493 -12.82 4.10 -15.52
N LEU A 494 -12.05 3.21 -16.14
CA LEU A 494 -12.41 2.43 -17.34
C LEU A 494 -12.17 0.93 -17.09
N LYS A 495 -12.94 0.03 -17.70
CA LYS A 495 -12.94 -1.42 -17.42
C LYS A 495 -12.93 -2.34 -18.65
#